data_AF-A0A0D2JVV7-F1
#
_entry.id   AF-A0A0D2JVV7-F1
#
_cell.length_a   1.000
_cell.length_b   1.000
_cell.length_c   1.000
_cell.angle_alpha   90.00
_cell.angle_beta   90.00
_cell.angle_gamma   90.00
#
_symmetry.space_group_name_H-M   'P 1'
#
loop_
_entity.id
_entity.type
_entity.pdbx_description
1 polymer ?
#
loop_
_entity_poly.entity_id
_entity_poly.type
_entity_poly.pdbx_seq_one_letter_code
_entity_poly.pdbx_strand_id
1 'polypeptide(L)' 'MDIMAIIYYRITLEDGSIYENEAATRMELTRVEGKLKFRRMHLYFDPTGMLALLPDDVRNFQQPKSTHI' A
#
# COMPACT_ATOMS: atom_id res chain seq x y z
N MET A 1 -16.54 5.64 -10.03
CA MET A 1 -16.56 4.24 -10.53
C MET A 1 -15.53 3.51 -9.71
N ASP A 2 -15.91 2.37 -9.14
CA ASP A 2 -15.01 1.59 -8.30
C ASP A 2 -14.65 0.30 -9.01
N ILE A 3 -13.36 -0.01 -9.06
CA ILE A 3 -12.83 -1.23 -9.66
C ILE A 3 -12.10 -2.00 -8.57
N MET A 4 -12.40 -3.30 -8.47
CA MET A 4 -11.60 -4.25 -7.71
C MET A 4 -10.57 -4.88 -8.64
N ALA A 5 -9.31 -4.84 -8.24
CA ALA A 5 -8.22 -5.51 -8.91
C ALA A 5 -7.33 -6.21 -7.88
N ILE A 6 -6.66 -7.28 -8.29
CA ILE A 6 -5.49 -7.77 -7.55
C ILE A 6 -4.28 -7.15 -8.22
N ILE A 7 -3.43 -6.50 -7.43
CA ILE A 7 -2.15 -5.96 -7.91
C ILE A 7 -1.02 -6.81 -7.35
N TYR A 8 -0.09 -7.19 -8.22
CA TYR A 8 1.18 -7.80 -7.85
C TYR A 8 2.20 -6.68 -7.78
N TYR A 9 2.90 -6.55 -6.65
CA TYR A 9 3.86 -5.48 -6.44
C TYR A 9 5.18 -6.02 -5.93
N ARG A 10 6.24 -5.29 -6.27
CA ARG A 10 7.61 -5.53 -5.83
C ARG A 10 8.19 -4.23 -5.27
N ILE A 11 8.63 -4.26 -4.02
CA ILE A 11 9.27 -3.13 -3.34
C ILE A 11 10.73 -3.51 -3.09
N THR A 12 11.66 -2.67 -3.51
CA THR A 12 13.07 -2.77 -3.13
C THR A 12 13.30 -1.88 -1.91
N LEU A 13 13.83 -2.45 -0.83
CA LEU A 13 14.17 -1.71 0.39
C LEU A 13 15.56 -1.07 0.28
N GLU A 14 15.88 -0.13 1.17
CA GLU A 14 17.16 0.60 1.16
C GLU A 14 18.39 -0.30 1.31
N ASP A 15 18.24 -1.44 1.99
CA ASP A 15 19.28 -2.46 2.15
C ASP A 15 19.47 -3.35 0.91
N GLY A 16 18.71 -3.10 -0.16
CA GLY A 16 18.70 -3.86 -1.40
C GLY A 16 17.85 -5.13 -1.37
N SER A 17 17.23 -5.46 -0.24
CA SER A 17 16.29 -6.58 -0.17
C SER A 17 15.03 -6.31 -0.99
N ILE A 18 14.38 -7.39 -1.43
CA ILE A 18 13.21 -7.34 -2.31
C ILE A 18 12.02 -7.97 -1.58
N TYR A 19 10.91 -7.24 -1.54
CA TYR A 19 9.63 -7.71 -1.06
C TYR A 19 8.63 -7.83 -2.22
N GLU A 20 8.08 -9.02 -2.40
CA GLU A 20 7.05 -9.31 -3.40
C GLU A 20 5.78 -9.77 -2.71
N ASN A 21 4.63 -9.22 -3.11
CA ASN A 21 3.34 -9.63 -2.58
C ASN A 21 2.19 -9.28 -3.54
N GLU A 22 1.02 -9.83 -3.28
CA GLU A 22 -0.24 -9.47 -3.91
C GLU A 22 -1.15 -8.71 -2.95
N ALA A 23 -1.92 -7.76 -3.47
CA ALA A 23 -2.90 -7.03 -2.69
C ALA A 23 -4.23 -6.97 -3.43
N ALA A 24 -5.29 -7.37 -2.73
CA ALA A 24 -6.63 -6.97 -3.14
C ALA A 24 -6.71 -5.45 -3.08
N THR A 25 -7.18 -4.82 -4.14
CA THR A 25 -7.07 -3.37 -4.32
C THR A 25 -8.38 -2.79 -4.82
N ARG A 26 -8.88 -1.77 -4.12
CA ARG A 26 -10.02 -0.97 -4.57
C ARG A 26 -9.50 0.34 -5.15
N MET A 27 -9.79 0.59 -6.42
CA MET A 27 -9.44 1.83 -7.11
C MET A 27 -10.69 2.67 -7.37
N GLU A 28 -10.64 3.92 -6.95
CA GLU A 28 -11.65 4.92 -7.28
C GLU A 28 -11.20 5.68 -8.54
N LEU A 29 -11.99 5.56 -9.60
CA LEU A 29 -11.80 6.26 -10.86
C LEU A 29 -12.92 7.27 -11.10
N THR A 30 -12.55 8.43 -11.62
CA THR A 30 -13.49 9.46 -12.08
C THR A 30 -13.38 9.62 -13.59
N ARG A 31 -14.50 9.90 -14.26
CA ARG A 31 -14.49 10.20 -15.69
C ARG A 31 -14.40 11.70 -15.89
N VAL A 32 -13.39 12.16 -16.63
CA VAL A 32 -13.17 13.56 -16.99
C VAL A 32 -12.99 13.61 -18.50
N GLU A 33 -13.85 14.34 -19.21
CA GLU A 33 -13.80 14.48 -20.68
C GLU A 33 -13.73 13.13 -21.41
N GLY A 34 -14.53 12.17 -20.96
CA GLY A 34 -14.56 10.81 -21.52
C GLY A 34 -13.43 9.88 -21.09
N LYS A 35 -12.34 10.41 -20.48
CA LYS A 35 -11.18 9.64 -20.00
C LYS A 35 -11.34 9.25 -18.54
N LEU A 36 -10.87 8.05 -18.18
CA LEU A 36 -10.77 7.64 -16.78
C LEU A 36 -9.53 8.30 -16.14
N LYS A 37 -9.73 8.88 -14.96
CA LYS A 37 -8.71 9.51 -14.12
C LYS A 37 -8.68 8.80 -12.78
N PHE A 38 -7.48 8.45 -12.35
CA PHE A 38 -7.22 7.91 -11.03
C PHE A 38 -7.54 8.96 -9.95
N ARG A 39 -8.25 8.57 -8.89
CA ARG A 39 -8.42 9.41 -7.69
C ARG A 39 -7.72 8.83 -6.47
N ARG A 40 -8.02 7.57 -6.16
CA ARG A 40 -7.59 6.94 -4.92
C ARG A 40 -7.44 5.44 -5.11
N MET A 41 -6.52 4.84 -4.35
CA MET A 41 -6.31 3.41 -4.25
C MET A 41 -6.29 3.02 -2.77
N HIS A 42 -7.02 1.96 -2.42
CA HIS A 42 -6.92 1.28 -1.15
C HIS A 42 -6.32 -0.10 -1.40
N LEU A 43 -5.12 -0.35 -0.86
CA LEU A 43 -4.53 -1.69 -0.84
C LEU A 43 -4.92 -2.43 0.44
N TYR A 44 -5.36 -3.67 0.27
CA TYR A 44 -5.58 -4.62 1.34
C TYR A 44 -4.55 -5.73 1.19
N PHE A 45 -3.55 -5.75 2.06
CA PHE A 45 -2.47 -6.73 2.07
C PHE A 45 -2.22 -7.24 3.48
N ASP A 46 -1.68 -8.46 3.60
CA ASP A 46 -1.19 -8.99 4.87
C ASP A 46 0.18 -8.35 5.18
N PRO A 47 0.29 -7.53 6.25
CA PRO A 47 1.54 -6.86 6.57
C PRO A 47 2.58 -7.80 7.19
N THR A 48 2.25 -9.04 7.55
CA THR A 48 3.13 -9.94 8.30
C THR A 48 4.47 -10.17 7.60
N GLY A 49 4.45 -10.38 6.28
CA GLY A 49 5.68 -10.54 5.48
C GLY A 49 6.52 -9.27 5.39
N MET A 50 5.88 -8.10 5.32
CA MET A 50 6.59 -6.82 5.24
C MET A 50 7.18 -6.43 6.61
N LEU A 51 6.43 -6.64 7.69
CA LEU A 51 6.87 -6.35 9.06
C LEU A 51 8.08 -7.19 9.46
N ALA A 52 8.16 -8.45 8.99
CA ALA A 52 9.32 -9.32 9.25
C ALA A 52 10.63 -8.78 8.64
N LEU A 53 10.55 -7.98 7.56
CA LEU A 53 11.71 -7.40 6.88
C LEU A 53 12.15 -6.06 7.48
N LEU A 54 11.29 -5.41 8.26
CA LEU A 54 11.67 -4.17 8.93
C LEU A 54 12.69 -4.47 10.03
N PRO A 55 13.68 -3.61 10.26
CA PRO A 55 14.55 -3.76 11.42
C PRO A 55 13.75 -3.62 12.73
N ASP A 56 14.24 -4.23 13.82
CA ASP A 56 13.49 -4.39 15.08
C ASP A 56 13.06 -3.05 15.70
N ASP A 57 13.81 -1.98 15.45
CA ASP A 57 13.53 -0.61 15.87
C ASP A 57 12.29 -0.02 15.17
N VAL A 58 12.06 -0.34 13.91
CA VAL A 58 10.89 0.11 13.14
C VAL A 58 9.66 -0.75 13.46
N ARG A 59 9.82 -2.06 13.68
CA ARG A 59 8.70 -2.94 14.08
C ARG A 59 8.08 -2.53 15.42
N ASN A 60 8.90 -2.01 16.33
CA ASN A 60 8.48 -1.55 17.65
C ASN A 60 8.11 -0.06 17.70
N PHE A 61 8.07 0.61 16.55
CA PHE A 61 7.65 2.02 16.47
C PHE A 61 6.16 2.13 16.81
N GLN A 62 5.85 2.37 18.08
CA GLN A 62 4.51 2.76 18.50
C GLN A 62 4.17 4.07 17.79
N GLN A 63 3.09 4.08 17.00
CA GLN A 63 2.56 5.31 16.42
C GLN A 63 2.50 6.38 17.51
N PRO A 64 3.15 7.54 17.34
CA PRO A 64 2.87 8.67 18.21
C PRO A 64 1.37 8.91 18.15
N LYS A 65 0.72 8.96 19.32
CA LYS A 65 -0.72 9.22 19.43
C LYS A 65 -1.04 10.43 18.55
N SER A 66 -1.86 10.21 17.54
CA SER A 66 -2.21 11.20 16.53
C SER A 66 -2.73 12.47 17.19
N THR A 67 -1.97 13.57 17.07
CA THR A 67 -2.54 14.90 17.30
C THR A 67 -3.32 15.25 16.05
N HIS A 68 -4.63 15.43 16.20
CA HIS A 68 -5.49 15.85 15.11
C HIS A 68 -5.09 17.29 14.71
N ILE A 69 -4.69 17.49 13.47
CA ILE A 69 -4.58 18.80 12.82
C ILE A 69 -5.56 18.80 11.65
#